data_AF-A0AAE6EEY4-F1
#
_entry.id   AF-A0AAE6EEY4-F1
#
_cell.length_a   1.000
_cell.length_b   1.000
_cell.length_c   1.000
_cell.angle_alpha   90.00
_cell.angle_beta   90.00
_cell.angle_gamma   90.00
#
_symmetry.space_group_name_H-M   'P 1'
#
loop_
_entity.id
_entity.type
_entity.pdbx_description
1 polymer ?
#
loop_
_entity_poly.entity_id
_entity_poly.type
_entity_poly.pdbx_seq_one_letter_code
_entity_poly.pdbx_strand_id
1 'polypeptide(L)'
;MSRIPKYSGQSPLLRRLVNGVPADGQACKIGSNRPDENQAKSVAEQDVNGCAPDTCAVELQHTSNTPSTNTSVTPSITPKKTSIPRRSKALQASVARMGDIASKPWRTLWQHEKLARSFEAAGRHNGQTFTLNLDPTREKLMLSRRDPADDLRRRISRELKSALGYLPAYGFTFEISPSGRLHVHGVLILKYSSDADMKLVREALARAGGRMMGKAAPRQVAFAKIEDGFGWAAYCQKAFDTACNWLGTNKVSYVSTDLLRLAKAGPGFPDL
;
A
#
# COMPACT_ATOMS: atom_id res chain seq x y z
N MET A 1 36.19 -9.97 -4.19
CA MET A 1 35.70 -9.54 -2.85
C MET A 1 34.34 -8.85 -3.04
N SER A 2 33.24 -9.55 -2.76
CA SER A 2 31.88 -9.04 -3.00
C SER A 2 31.41 -8.18 -1.82
N ARG A 3 31.14 -6.89 -2.07
CA ARG A 3 30.61 -5.98 -1.05
C ARG A 3 29.10 -6.20 -0.94
N ILE A 4 28.68 -6.91 0.09
CA ILE A 4 27.27 -7.08 0.44
C ILE A 4 26.69 -5.69 0.79
N PRO A 5 25.64 -5.20 0.08
CA PRO A 5 25.00 -3.93 0.40
C PRO A 5 24.38 -3.97 1.81
N LYS A 6 24.63 -2.94 2.63
CA LYS A 6 24.06 -2.81 3.98
C LYS A 6 22.72 -2.05 3.90
N TYR A 7 21.62 -2.77 4.13
CA TYR A 7 20.24 -2.25 4.15
C TYR A 7 19.92 -1.48 5.45
N SER A 8 19.08 -0.43 5.35
CA SER A 8 18.79 0.50 6.46
C SER A 8 17.60 0.20 7.36
N GLY A 9 17.00 -0.98 7.27
CA GLY A 9 16.06 -1.48 8.29
C GLY A 9 14.71 -0.76 8.39
N GLN A 10 14.53 0.39 7.74
CA GLN A 10 13.23 1.02 7.50
C GLN A 10 12.96 1.04 6.01
N SER A 11 11.79 0.52 5.60
CA SER A 11 11.23 0.88 4.32
C SER A 11 11.17 2.42 4.26
N PRO A 12 11.58 3.08 3.15
CA PRO A 12 11.43 4.52 2.97
C PRO A 12 10.00 5.03 3.25
N LEU A 13 9.00 4.15 3.21
CA LEU A 13 7.61 4.44 3.53
C LEU A 13 7.34 4.70 5.02
N LEU A 14 8.10 4.09 5.95
CA LEU A 14 7.95 4.39 7.38
C LEU A 14 8.46 5.79 7.75
N ARG A 15 9.45 6.33 7.03
CA ARG A 15 9.87 7.73 7.23
C ARG A 15 8.79 8.74 6.82
N ARG A 16 7.88 8.37 5.91
CA ARG A 16 6.86 9.29 5.37
C ARG A 16 5.51 9.18 6.06
N LEU A 17 5.20 8.04 6.70
CA LEU A 17 3.93 7.82 7.41
C LEU A 17 3.95 8.22 8.89
N VAL A 18 5.12 8.31 9.53
CA VAL A 18 5.22 8.56 10.99
C VAL A 18 5.18 10.05 11.38
N ASN A 19 5.35 10.98 10.43
CA ASN A 19 5.54 12.42 10.75
C ASN A 19 4.33 13.33 10.44
N GLY A 20 3.09 12.85 10.49
CA GLY A 20 1.97 13.65 9.97
C GLY A 20 0.59 13.41 10.56
N VAL A 21 0.44 13.26 11.87
CA VAL A 21 -0.85 13.47 12.57
C VAL A 21 -0.57 13.95 14.02
N PRO A 22 -0.98 15.17 14.43
CA PRO A 22 -1.04 15.52 15.84
C PRO A 22 -2.11 14.69 16.54
N ALA A 23 -1.75 14.09 17.67
CA ALA A 23 -2.63 13.28 18.49
C ALA A 23 -3.52 14.18 19.35
N ASP A 24 -4.60 14.70 18.77
CA ASP A 24 -5.70 15.27 19.55
C ASP A 24 -6.87 14.31 19.52
N GLY A 25 -7.14 13.76 20.70
CA GLY A 25 -8.20 12.80 20.95
C GLY A 25 -9.57 13.46 21.04
N GLN A 26 -10.57 12.78 20.52
CA GLN A 26 -11.91 12.84 21.09
C GLN A 26 -12.61 11.51 20.85
N ALA A 27 -12.89 10.79 21.94
CA ALA A 27 -13.64 9.56 21.95
C ALA A 27 -15.12 9.88 21.70
N CYS A 28 -15.62 9.55 20.51
CA CYS A 28 -17.07 9.55 20.25
C CYS A 28 -17.68 8.28 20.85
N LYS A 29 -18.45 8.44 21.92
CA LYS A 29 -19.40 7.44 22.42
C LYS A 29 -20.44 7.18 21.33
N ILE A 30 -20.45 5.98 20.77
CA ILE A 30 -21.50 5.53 19.84
C ILE A 30 -22.66 5.02 20.71
N GLY A 31 -23.68 5.86 20.87
CA GLY A 31 -24.99 5.45 21.39
C GLY A 31 -25.71 4.62 20.35
N SER A 32 -25.96 3.35 20.68
CA SER A 32 -26.84 2.46 19.93
C SER A 32 -28.28 2.79 20.27
N ASN A 33 -29.02 3.36 19.32
CA ASN A 33 -30.48 3.37 19.31
C ASN A 33 -30.93 3.52 17.85
N ARG A 34 -31.60 2.50 17.31
CA ARG A 34 -32.60 2.71 16.26
C ARG A 34 -33.68 1.62 16.32
N PRO A 35 -34.97 2.02 16.33
CA PRO A 35 -36.11 1.12 16.25
C PRO A 35 -36.45 0.76 14.80
N ASP A 36 -37.26 -0.29 14.70
CA ASP A 36 -37.91 -0.81 13.50
C ASP A 36 -39.00 0.12 12.92
N GLU A 37 -39.44 -0.31 11.73
CA GLU A 37 -40.72 -0.06 11.05
C GLU A 37 -40.83 0.99 9.92
N ASN A 38 -40.98 0.42 8.71
CA ASN A 38 -42.13 0.54 7.80
C ASN A 38 -42.69 1.95 7.48
N GLN A 39 -42.64 2.34 6.20
CA GLN A 39 -43.80 2.29 5.28
C GLN A 39 -43.51 3.00 3.95
N ALA A 40 -44.16 2.51 2.90
CA ALA A 40 -44.20 3.03 1.54
C ALA A 40 -45.09 4.27 1.39
N LYS A 41 -44.81 5.16 0.40
CA LYS A 41 -45.76 5.60 -0.63
C LYS A 41 -45.24 6.74 -1.52
N SER A 42 -45.31 6.48 -2.83
CA SER A 42 -45.78 7.31 -3.96
C SER A 42 -45.65 8.85 -4.00
N VAL A 43 -45.08 9.30 -5.13
CA VAL A 43 -45.60 10.31 -6.11
C VAL A 43 -45.89 11.74 -5.60
N ALA A 44 -45.14 12.71 -6.14
CA ALA A 44 -45.69 13.84 -6.90
C ALA A 44 -44.55 14.68 -7.52
N GLU A 45 -44.72 14.97 -8.81
CA GLU A 45 -44.03 16.03 -9.55
C GLU A 45 -44.43 17.40 -8.98
N GLN A 46 -43.49 18.35 -8.92
CA GLN A 46 -43.82 19.76 -9.13
C GLN A 46 -42.61 20.56 -9.61
N ASP A 47 -42.85 21.19 -10.74
CA ASP A 47 -42.00 22.05 -11.53
C ASP A 47 -42.29 23.50 -11.12
N VAL A 48 -41.29 24.29 -10.68
CA VAL A 48 -41.42 25.76 -10.64
C VAL A 48 -40.08 26.46 -10.84
N ASN A 49 -40.05 27.25 -11.90
CA ASN A 49 -39.12 28.32 -12.27
C ASN A 49 -38.69 29.27 -11.12
N GLY A 50 -37.52 29.90 -11.30
CA GLY A 50 -37.45 31.35 -11.12
C GLY A 50 -36.17 31.94 -10.48
N CYS A 51 -35.55 32.85 -11.24
CA CYS A 51 -34.81 34.04 -10.83
C CYS A 51 -33.42 33.94 -10.17
N ALA A 52 -32.41 34.36 -10.95
CA ALA A 52 -31.27 35.20 -10.53
C ALA A 52 -31.77 36.64 -10.20
N PRO A 53 -30.94 37.64 -9.81
CA PRO A 53 -29.47 37.71 -9.75
C PRO A 53 -28.87 38.46 -8.52
N ASP A 54 -27.57 38.71 -8.62
CA ASP A 54 -26.85 39.93 -8.19
C ASP A 54 -26.19 40.06 -6.79
N THR A 55 -24.85 40.17 -6.89
CA THR A 55 -24.00 41.24 -6.37
C THR A 55 -23.86 41.42 -4.85
N CYS A 56 -22.62 41.29 -4.35
CA CYS A 56 -21.93 42.36 -3.63
C CYS A 56 -20.45 42.01 -3.42
N ALA A 57 -19.59 42.79 -4.08
CA ALA A 57 -18.19 42.97 -3.72
C ALA A 57 -18.11 43.78 -2.42
N VAL A 58 -17.30 43.35 -1.47
CA VAL A 58 -16.82 44.21 -0.38
C VAL A 58 -15.30 44.09 -0.32
N GLU A 59 -14.69 45.15 -0.83
CA GLU A 59 -13.32 45.55 -0.63
C GLU A 59 -13.15 46.09 0.78
N LEU A 60 -12.12 45.62 1.50
CA LEU A 60 -11.61 46.30 2.70
C LEU A 60 -10.09 46.30 2.66
N GLN A 61 -9.57 47.53 2.53
CA GLN A 61 -8.18 47.90 2.49
C GLN A 61 -7.63 48.17 3.91
N HIS A 62 -6.29 48.17 4.00
CA HIS A 62 -5.42 48.74 5.05
C HIS A 62 -5.37 47.98 6.40
N THR A 63 -4.21 47.77 7.06
CA THR A 63 -3.16 48.73 7.43
C THR A 63 -1.79 48.07 7.76
N SER A 64 -0.72 48.73 7.33
CA SER A 64 0.47 49.17 8.11
C SER A 64 1.39 48.18 8.87
N ASN A 65 2.60 48.03 8.31
CA ASN A 65 3.94 48.21 8.91
C ASN A 65 4.25 47.75 10.36
N THR A 66 5.14 46.76 10.45
CA THR A 66 6.14 46.65 11.55
C THR A 66 7.46 46.12 11.00
N PRO A 67 8.60 46.84 11.10
CA PRO A 67 9.91 46.29 10.79
C PRO A 67 10.49 45.63 12.05
N SER A 68 10.48 44.30 12.10
CA SER A 68 11.19 43.54 13.13
C SER A 68 12.53 43.06 12.60
N THR A 69 13.59 43.65 13.14
CA THR A 69 14.99 43.31 12.96
C THR A 69 15.25 41.92 13.54
N ASN A 70 15.21 40.89 12.69
CA ASN A 70 15.59 39.53 13.09
C ASN A 70 17.07 39.29 12.80
N THR A 71 17.86 39.35 13.87
CA THR A 71 19.26 38.93 13.96
C THR A 71 19.42 37.51 13.41
N SER A 72 20.10 37.41 12.27
CA SER A 72 20.44 36.15 11.61
C SER A 72 21.55 35.44 12.39
N VAL A 73 21.17 34.59 13.34
CA VAL A 73 22.08 33.61 13.94
C VAL A 73 22.12 32.40 13.01
N THR A 74 23.23 32.21 12.31
CA THR A 74 23.49 31.04 11.47
C THR A 74 23.71 29.81 12.35
N PRO A 75 22.80 28.82 12.39
CA PRO A 75 23.09 27.57 13.07
C PRO A 75 24.07 26.78 12.22
N SER A 76 25.25 26.49 12.77
CA SER A 76 26.21 25.55 12.21
C SER A 76 25.60 24.15 12.23
N ILE A 77 25.04 23.74 11.08
CA ILE A 77 24.43 22.42 10.87
C ILE A 77 25.57 21.41 10.77
N THR A 78 25.96 20.85 11.91
CA THR A 78 26.78 19.64 11.94
C THR A 78 25.98 18.49 11.30
N PRO A 79 26.56 17.73 10.35
CA PRO A 79 25.87 16.64 9.69
C PRO A 79 25.56 15.54 10.72
N LYS A 80 24.30 15.48 11.15
CA LYS A 80 23.78 14.37 11.95
C LYS A 80 24.00 13.09 11.17
N LYS A 81 25.01 12.31 11.59
CA LYS A 81 25.22 10.91 11.18
C LYS A 81 23.89 10.20 11.28
N THR A 82 23.31 9.90 10.12
CA THR A 82 22.02 9.22 9.99
C THR A 82 22.28 7.80 10.46
N SER A 83 21.98 7.54 11.75
CA SER A 83 22.10 6.20 12.30
C SER A 83 21.15 5.30 11.54
N ILE A 84 21.72 4.31 10.87
CA ILE A 84 20.99 3.31 10.11
C ILE A 84 20.07 2.58 11.12
N PRO A 85 18.72 2.64 10.96
CA PRO A 85 17.80 1.96 11.87
C PRO A 85 18.17 0.48 11.98
N ARG A 86 18.55 0.07 13.19
CA ARG A 86 18.91 -1.33 13.47
C ARG A 86 17.65 -2.17 13.32
N ARG A 87 17.63 -3.03 12.29
CA ARG A 87 16.58 -4.02 12.04
C ARG A 87 16.27 -4.76 13.36
N SER A 88 15.00 -4.91 13.74
CA SER A 88 14.68 -5.59 15.00
C SER A 88 15.21 -7.02 14.96
N LYS A 89 15.71 -7.54 16.10
CA LYS A 89 16.25 -8.90 16.20
C LYS A 89 15.27 -9.96 15.66
N ALA A 90 13.97 -9.77 15.91
CA ALA A 90 12.91 -10.64 15.42
C ALA A 90 12.80 -10.68 13.88
N LEU A 91 12.99 -9.54 13.20
CA LEU A 91 13.00 -9.51 11.74
C LEU A 91 14.26 -10.14 11.16
N GLN A 92 15.42 -9.92 11.80
CA GLN A 92 16.66 -10.59 11.40
C GLN A 92 16.55 -12.11 11.51
N ALA A 93 16.01 -12.62 12.62
CA ALA A 93 15.75 -14.04 12.79
C ALA A 93 14.75 -14.58 11.76
N SER A 94 13.71 -13.82 11.43
CA SER A 94 12.74 -14.20 10.41
C SER A 94 13.38 -14.31 9.02
N VAL A 95 14.24 -13.36 8.66
CA VAL A 95 14.97 -13.39 7.38
C VAL A 95 16.00 -14.50 7.34
N ALA A 96 16.72 -14.76 8.43
CA ALA A 96 17.65 -15.88 8.51
C ALA A 96 16.95 -17.21 8.24
N ARG A 97 15.76 -17.43 8.84
CA ARG A 97 14.90 -18.59 8.53
C ARG A 97 14.45 -18.66 7.07
N MET A 98 14.39 -17.52 6.37
CA MET A 98 14.06 -17.50 4.94
C MET A 98 15.23 -17.89 4.04
N GLY A 99 16.48 -17.82 4.50
CA GLY A 99 17.65 -18.30 3.75
C GLY A 99 17.52 -19.78 3.39
N ASP A 100 17.03 -20.60 4.33
CA ASP A 100 16.78 -22.03 4.12
C ASP A 100 15.68 -22.31 3.08
N ILE A 101 14.78 -21.35 2.84
CA ILE A 101 13.70 -21.50 1.86
C ILE A 101 14.25 -21.56 0.42
N ALA A 102 15.40 -20.92 0.17
CA ALA A 102 16.00 -20.88 -1.15
C ALA A 102 16.49 -22.26 -1.63
N SER A 103 16.92 -23.13 -0.71
CA SER A 103 17.44 -24.47 -1.05
C SER A 103 16.36 -25.54 -1.12
N LYS A 104 15.22 -25.35 -0.43
CA LYS A 104 14.11 -26.33 -0.43
C LYS A 104 13.52 -26.54 -1.84
N PRO A 105 13.13 -27.78 -2.22
CA PRO A 105 12.41 -28.03 -3.46
C PRO A 105 11.07 -27.29 -3.50
N TRP A 106 10.70 -26.71 -4.65
CA TRP A 106 9.46 -25.92 -4.77
C TRP A 106 8.19 -26.65 -4.28
N ARG A 107 8.10 -27.96 -4.55
CA ARG A 107 6.93 -28.78 -4.20
C ARG A 107 6.73 -28.92 -2.69
N THR A 108 7.80 -28.81 -1.90
CA THR A 108 7.74 -28.94 -0.43
C THR A 108 7.47 -27.61 0.27
N LEU A 109 7.53 -26.49 -0.46
CA LEU A 109 7.30 -25.17 0.11
C LEU A 109 5.84 -24.95 0.49
N TRP A 110 5.64 -24.43 1.70
CA TRP A 110 4.37 -23.89 2.15
C TRP A 110 3.99 -22.61 1.40
N GLN A 111 2.74 -22.20 1.48
CA GLN A 111 2.22 -21.08 0.69
C GLN A 111 2.95 -19.76 0.97
N HIS A 112 3.26 -19.47 2.24
CA HIS A 112 4.02 -18.28 2.61
C HIS A 112 5.50 -18.36 2.18
N GLU A 113 6.09 -19.57 2.13
CA GLU A 113 7.44 -19.76 1.61
C GLU A 113 7.49 -19.55 0.09
N LYS A 114 6.45 -20.00 -0.63
CA LYS A 114 6.28 -19.71 -2.06
C LYS A 114 6.12 -18.21 -2.31
N LEU A 115 5.35 -17.51 -1.47
CA LEU A 115 5.25 -16.05 -1.50
C LEU A 115 6.63 -15.40 -1.31
N ALA A 116 7.40 -15.86 -0.31
CA ALA A 116 8.73 -15.34 -0.03
C ALA A 116 9.69 -15.51 -1.21
N ARG A 117 9.77 -16.71 -1.81
CA ARG A 117 10.58 -16.93 -3.02
C ARG A 117 10.11 -16.12 -4.22
N SER A 118 8.81 -15.85 -4.30
CA SER A 118 8.23 -15.02 -5.35
C SER A 118 8.64 -13.56 -5.20
N PHE A 119 8.70 -13.05 -3.97
CA PHE A 119 9.18 -11.70 -3.70
C PHE A 119 10.69 -11.58 -3.94
N GLU A 120 11.45 -12.62 -3.59
CA GLU A 120 12.88 -12.69 -3.94
C GLU A 120 13.10 -12.74 -5.46
N ALA A 121 12.27 -13.50 -6.19
CA ALA A 121 12.32 -13.50 -7.65
C ALA A 121 12.04 -12.11 -8.21
N ALA A 122 10.99 -11.42 -7.73
CA ALA A 122 10.76 -10.03 -8.10
C ALA A 122 11.99 -9.14 -7.82
N GLY A 123 12.69 -9.40 -6.72
CA GLY A 123 14.01 -8.84 -6.40
C GLY A 123 15.01 -8.94 -7.55
N ARG A 124 15.26 -10.18 -7.97
CA ARG A 124 16.23 -10.52 -9.02
C ARG A 124 15.87 -9.95 -10.39
N HIS A 125 14.57 -9.81 -10.69
CA HIS A 125 14.10 -9.29 -11.98
C HIS A 125 13.79 -7.77 -11.93
N ASN A 126 14.47 -7.02 -11.05
CA ASN A 126 14.33 -5.56 -10.92
C ASN A 126 12.87 -5.09 -10.72
N GLY A 127 12.08 -5.88 -10.00
CA GLY A 127 10.70 -5.56 -9.66
C GLY A 127 10.58 -4.36 -8.72
N GLN A 128 9.35 -3.97 -8.44
CA GLN A 128 9.03 -2.92 -7.49
C GLN A 128 8.11 -3.46 -6.41
N THR A 129 8.35 -3.02 -5.18
CA THR A 129 7.39 -3.20 -4.09
C THR A 129 6.28 -2.17 -4.22
N PHE A 130 5.08 -2.54 -3.79
CA PHE A 130 3.98 -1.59 -3.67
C PHE A 130 3.22 -1.77 -2.36
N THR A 131 2.65 -0.67 -1.90
CA THR A 131 1.63 -0.64 -0.85
C THR A 131 0.36 -0.05 -1.46
N LEU A 132 -0.79 -0.69 -1.23
CA LEU A 132 -2.10 -0.23 -1.67
C LEU A 132 -3.04 -0.14 -0.47
N ASN A 133 -3.46 1.08 -0.14
CA ASN A 133 -4.55 1.33 0.80
C ASN A 133 -5.89 1.11 0.09
N LEU A 134 -6.79 0.38 0.76
CA LEU A 134 -8.14 0.15 0.23
C LEU A 134 -9.06 1.29 0.66
N ASP A 135 -9.99 1.67 -0.22
CA ASP A 135 -11.07 2.56 0.19
C ASP A 135 -11.98 1.86 1.22
N PRO A 136 -12.66 2.59 2.12
CA PRO A 136 -13.51 1.99 3.15
C PRO A 136 -14.59 1.04 2.63
N THR A 137 -15.20 1.34 1.49
CA THR A 137 -16.18 0.48 0.82
C THR A 137 -15.52 -0.80 0.31
N ARG A 138 -14.33 -0.72 -0.28
CA ARG A 138 -13.57 -1.91 -0.70
C ARG A 138 -13.12 -2.76 0.49
N GLU A 139 -12.67 -2.12 1.57
CA GLU A 139 -12.28 -2.78 2.81
C GLU A 139 -13.47 -3.58 3.41
N LYS A 140 -14.64 -2.95 3.53
CA LYS A 140 -15.87 -3.63 3.97
C LYS A 140 -16.27 -4.78 3.05
N LEU A 141 -16.07 -4.62 1.74
CA LEU A 141 -16.33 -5.70 0.79
C LEU A 141 -15.41 -6.89 1.02
N MET A 142 -14.11 -6.68 1.24
CA MET A 142 -13.14 -7.77 1.50
C MET A 142 -13.53 -8.59 2.73
N LEU A 143 -14.01 -7.94 3.80
CA LEU A 143 -14.53 -8.61 5.00
C LEU A 143 -15.69 -9.56 4.72
N SER A 144 -16.52 -9.26 3.72
CA SER A 144 -17.67 -10.11 3.35
C SER A 144 -17.34 -11.23 2.36
N ARG A 145 -16.10 -11.28 1.82
CA ARG A 145 -15.72 -12.28 0.83
C ARG A 145 -15.14 -13.52 1.49
N ARG A 146 -15.57 -14.70 1.01
CA ARG A 146 -14.95 -15.99 1.37
C ARG A 146 -13.48 -16.08 0.92
N ASP A 147 -13.15 -15.41 -0.18
CA ASP A 147 -11.82 -15.39 -0.79
C ASP A 147 -11.43 -13.95 -1.18
N PRO A 148 -11.01 -13.13 -0.20
CA PRO A 148 -10.71 -11.71 -0.44
C PRO A 148 -9.50 -11.54 -1.36
N ALA A 149 -8.52 -12.46 -1.30
CA ALA A 149 -7.36 -12.41 -2.19
C ALA A 149 -7.74 -12.66 -3.64
N ASP A 150 -8.62 -13.63 -3.95
CA ASP A 150 -9.10 -13.84 -5.32
C ASP A 150 -9.94 -12.66 -5.84
N ASP A 151 -10.82 -12.09 -5.03
CA ASP A 151 -11.64 -10.92 -5.41
C ASP A 151 -10.74 -9.72 -5.79
N LEU A 152 -9.79 -9.36 -4.91
CA LEU A 152 -8.88 -8.27 -5.17
C LEU A 152 -7.93 -8.57 -6.33
N ARG A 153 -7.43 -9.82 -6.45
CA ARG A 153 -6.61 -10.25 -7.57
C ARG A 153 -7.33 -10.02 -8.89
N ARG A 154 -8.57 -10.48 -9.06
CA ARG A 154 -9.33 -10.32 -10.31
C ARG A 154 -9.44 -8.85 -10.69
N ARG A 155 -9.64 -7.99 -9.70
CA ARG A 155 -9.73 -6.54 -9.91
C ARG A 155 -8.39 -5.93 -10.31
N ILE A 156 -7.31 -6.21 -9.56
CA ILE A 156 -5.95 -5.75 -9.93
C ILE A 156 -5.59 -6.23 -11.33
N SER A 157 -5.82 -7.50 -11.65
CA SER A 157 -5.53 -8.07 -12.97
C SER A 157 -6.27 -7.34 -14.09
N ARG A 158 -7.56 -7.05 -13.90
CA ARG A 158 -8.37 -6.32 -14.89
C ARG A 158 -7.86 -4.89 -15.08
N GLU A 159 -7.62 -4.16 -14.00
CA GLU A 159 -7.17 -2.76 -14.08
C GLU A 159 -5.77 -2.63 -14.68
N LEU A 160 -4.84 -3.53 -14.32
CA LEU A 160 -3.49 -3.55 -14.89
C LEU A 160 -3.52 -3.91 -16.38
N LYS A 161 -4.26 -4.96 -16.76
CA LYS A 161 -4.39 -5.36 -18.18
C LYS A 161 -5.03 -4.26 -19.02
N SER A 162 -6.04 -3.57 -18.48
CA SER A 162 -6.68 -2.44 -19.16
C SER A 162 -5.74 -1.25 -19.31
N ALA A 163 -4.85 -1.00 -18.35
CA ALA A 163 -3.96 0.16 -18.39
C ALA A 163 -2.69 -0.07 -19.22
N LEU A 164 -2.15 -1.29 -19.21
CA LEU A 164 -0.86 -1.62 -19.83
C LEU A 164 -0.98 -2.40 -21.14
N GLY A 165 -2.16 -2.95 -21.46
CA GLY A 165 -2.34 -3.89 -22.57
C GLY A 165 -1.82 -5.31 -22.28
N TYR A 166 -1.13 -5.52 -21.17
CA TYR A 166 -0.65 -6.81 -20.69
C TYR A 166 -0.80 -6.94 -19.16
N LEU A 167 -0.68 -8.16 -18.64
CA LEU A 167 -0.70 -8.40 -17.20
C LEU A 167 0.75 -8.60 -16.70
N PRO A 168 1.32 -7.68 -15.91
CA PRO A 168 2.64 -7.87 -15.32
C PRO A 168 2.64 -9.03 -14.32
N ALA A 169 3.81 -9.63 -14.08
CA ALA A 169 3.98 -10.59 -13.00
C ALA A 169 3.90 -9.85 -11.66
N TYR A 170 2.98 -10.25 -10.79
CA TYR A 170 2.79 -9.61 -9.48
C TYR A 170 2.36 -10.60 -8.40
N GLY A 171 2.48 -10.18 -7.15
CA GLY A 171 1.98 -10.89 -5.98
C GLY A 171 1.75 -9.93 -4.83
N PHE A 172 0.91 -10.30 -3.88
CA PHE A 172 0.56 -9.45 -2.75
C PHE A 172 0.06 -10.24 -1.55
N THR A 173 0.01 -9.58 -0.40
CA THR A 173 -0.68 -10.05 0.80
C THR A 173 -1.39 -8.90 1.51
N PHE A 174 -2.51 -9.21 2.16
CA PHE A 174 -3.18 -8.27 3.06
C PHE A 174 -2.39 -8.08 4.35
N GLU A 175 -2.50 -6.88 4.89
CA GLU A 175 -1.98 -6.47 6.20
C GLU A 175 -3.01 -5.54 6.87
N ILE A 176 -3.11 -5.62 8.19
CA ILE A 176 -3.86 -4.67 9.00
C ILE A 176 -2.87 -3.66 9.56
N SER A 177 -3.02 -2.39 9.17
CA SER A 177 -2.24 -1.30 9.76
C SER A 177 -2.49 -1.18 11.27
N PRO A 178 -1.58 -0.55 12.03
CA PRO A 178 -1.80 -0.27 13.45
C PRO A 178 -3.07 0.54 13.73
N SER A 179 -3.55 1.34 12.77
CA SER A 179 -4.81 2.08 12.85
C SER A 179 -6.05 1.24 12.51
N GLY A 180 -5.91 -0.08 12.37
CA GLY A 180 -7.02 -1.00 12.07
C GLY A 180 -7.53 -0.94 10.64
N ARG A 181 -6.76 -0.37 9.70
CA ARG A 181 -7.13 -0.28 8.27
C ARG A 181 -6.51 -1.41 7.48
N LEU A 182 -7.29 -2.04 6.61
CA LEU A 182 -6.83 -3.04 5.65
C LEU A 182 -6.07 -2.39 4.49
N HIS A 183 -4.83 -2.83 4.30
CA HIS A 183 -4.02 -2.48 3.13
C HIS A 183 -3.32 -3.71 2.59
N VAL A 184 -2.62 -3.53 1.48
CA VAL A 184 -1.95 -4.61 0.76
C VAL A 184 -0.50 -4.25 0.51
N HIS A 185 0.38 -5.19 0.79
CA HIS A 185 1.79 -5.13 0.38
C HIS A 185 2.04 -6.15 -0.72
N GLY A 186 2.73 -5.72 -1.76
CA GLY A 186 3.01 -6.60 -2.88
C GLY A 186 4.30 -6.26 -3.61
N VAL A 187 4.53 -7.03 -4.66
CA VAL A 187 5.59 -6.84 -5.63
C VAL A 187 5.01 -6.93 -7.03
N LEU A 188 5.62 -6.24 -7.98
CA LEU A 188 5.31 -6.36 -9.40
C LEU A 188 6.57 -6.24 -10.24
N ILE A 189 6.58 -6.88 -11.40
CA ILE A 189 7.65 -6.81 -12.39
C ILE A 189 7.04 -6.27 -13.68
N LEU A 190 7.53 -5.12 -14.13
CA LEU A 190 7.12 -4.54 -15.40
C LEU A 190 8.07 -5.00 -16.51
N LYS A 191 7.53 -5.15 -17.73
CA LYS A 191 8.34 -5.38 -18.92
C LYS A 191 9.20 -4.14 -19.24
N TYR A 192 8.61 -2.96 -19.06
CA TYR A 192 9.26 -1.67 -19.20
C TYR A 192 8.96 -0.84 -17.95
N SER A 193 9.99 -0.26 -17.33
CA SER A 193 9.85 0.52 -16.10
C SER A 193 10.03 2.01 -16.38
N SER A 194 9.25 2.55 -17.33
CA SER A 194 9.22 3.99 -17.59
C SER A 194 8.38 4.73 -16.54
N ASP A 195 8.62 6.02 -16.36
CA ASP A 195 7.79 6.87 -15.48
C ASP A 195 6.33 6.91 -15.93
N ALA A 196 6.09 6.84 -17.25
CA ALA A 196 4.76 6.76 -17.83
C ALA A 196 4.05 5.45 -17.43
N ASP A 197 4.72 4.31 -17.56
CA ASP A 197 4.18 3.01 -17.14
C ASP A 197 3.87 3.00 -15.65
N MET A 198 4.77 3.56 -14.83
CA MET A 198 4.56 3.65 -13.39
C MET A 198 3.37 4.52 -13.00
N LYS A 199 3.09 5.58 -13.75
CA LYS A 199 1.87 6.38 -13.57
C LYS A 199 0.62 5.55 -13.88
N LEU A 200 0.61 4.82 -14.99
CA LEU A 200 -0.49 3.94 -15.37
C LEU A 200 -0.75 2.84 -14.33
N VAL A 201 0.31 2.20 -13.83
CA VAL A 201 0.23 1.18 -12.78
C VAL A 201 -0.34 1.79 -11.49
N ARG A 202 0.12 2.99 -11.09
CA ARG A 202 -0.39 3.68 -9.90
C ARG A 202 -1.90 3.92 -10.01
N GLU A 203 -2.35 4.42 -11.15
CA GLU A 203 -3.77 4.67 -11.39
C GLU A 203 -4.60 3.39 -11.43
N ALA A 204 -4.07 2.33 -12.04
CA ALA A 204 -4.70 1.01 -12.07
C ALA A 204 -4.85 0.41 -10.67
N LEU A 205 -3.80 0.45 -9.85
CA LEU A 205 -3.85 -0.02 -8.46
C LEU A 205 -4.81 0.83 -7.62
N ALA A 206 -4.83 2.15 -7.79
CA ALA A 206 -5.79 3.03 -7.11
C ALA A 206 -7.24 2.70 -7.50
N ARG A 207 -7.52 2.45 -8.78
CA ARG A 207 -8.83 1.95 -9.23
C ARG A 207 -9.14 0.60 -8.60
N ALA A 208 -8.18 -0.32 -8.55
CA ALA A 208 -8.38 -1.66 -8.00
C ALA A 208 -8.62 -1.69 -6.48
N GLY A 209 -7.98 -0.80 -5.71
CA GLY A 209 -8.26 -0.58 -4.30
C GLY A 209 -9.54 0.21 -4.02
N GLY A 210 -10.17 0.72 -5.09
CA GLY A 210 -11.27 1.67 -5.06
C GLY A 210 -10.72 3.08 -4.83
N ARG A 211 -11.01 3.98 -5.77
CA ARG A 211 -10.30 5.26 -5.85
C ARG A 211 -10.62 6.12 -4.63
N MET A 212 -9.60 6.48 -3.86
CA MET A 212 -9.73 7.45 -2.77
C MET A 212 -9.72 8.87 -3.32
N MET A 213 -10.45 9.78 -2.66
CA MET A 213 -10.54 11.19 -3.03
C MET A 213 -9.89 12.09 -1.97
N GLY A 214 -9.59 13.33 -2.34
CA GLY A 214 -9.05 14.35 -1.43
C GLY A 214 -7.65 14.05 -0.89
N LYS A 215 -7.39 14.45 0.36
CA LYS A 215 -6.06 14.37 1.03
C LYS A 215 -5.50 12.94 1.19
N ALA A 216 -6.32 11.91 0.99
CA ALA A 216 -5.90 10.52 1.08
C ALA A 216 -5.43 9.96 -0.28
N ALA A 217 -5.88 10.52 -1.41
CA ALA A 217 -5.63 9.99 -2.75
C ALA A 217 -4.12 9.81 -3.07
N PRO A 218 -3.23 10.78 -2.77
CA PRO A 218 -1.80 10.62 -3.10
C PRO A 218 -1.10 9.52 -2.28
N ARG A 219 -1.68 9.17 -1.12
CA ARG A 219 -1.16 8.14 -0.21
C ARG A 219 -1.76 6.76 -0.48
N GLN A 220 -2.68 6.64 -1.43
CA GLN A 220 -3.35 5.38 -1.68
C GLN A 220 -2.40 4.31 -2.20
N VAL A 221 -1.50 4.68 -3.11
CA VAL A 221 -0.52 3.77 -3.71
C VAL A 221 0.87 4.32 -3.50
N ALA A 222 1.76 3.49 -2.95
CA ALA A 222 3.17 3.83 -2.80
C ALA A 222 4.04 2.75 -3.42
N PHE A 223 5.13 3.15 -4.08
CA PHE A 223 6.12 2.23 -4.64
C PHE A 223 7.47 2.45 -4.01
N ALA A 224 8.26 1.39 -3.95
CA ALA A 224 9.68 1.46 -3.64
C ALA A 224 10.44 0.38 -4.41
N LYS A 225 11.71 0.65 -4.72
CA LYS A 225 12.62 -0.36 -5.26
C LYS A 225 12.76 -1.52 -4.26
N ILE A 226 12.77 -2.73 -4.77
CA ILE A 226 13.04 -3.92 -3.97
C ILE A 226 14.56 -4.06 -3.76
N GLU A 227 15.00 -4.07 -2.50
CA GLU A 227 16.42 -4.21 -2.15
C GLU A 227 16.73 -5.58 -1.54
N ASP A 228 15.78 -6.15 -0.81
CA ASP A 228 15.87 -7.44 -0.10
C ASP A 228 14.50 -8.11 -0.19
N GLY A 229 14.32 -9.03 -1.15
CA GLY A 229 13.02 -9.63 -1.45
C GLY A 229 12.54 -10.56 -0.33
N PHE A 230 13.43 -11.38 0.21
CA PHE A 230 13.16 -12.13 1.45
C PHE A 230 12.86 -11.19 2.62
N GLY A 231 13.57 -10.08 2.73
CA GLY A 231 13.30 -9.06 3.74
C GLY A 231 11.92 -8.45 3.65
N TRP A 232 11.47 -8.17 2.43
CA TRP A 232 10.13 -7.68 2.16
C TRP A 232 9.07 -8.74 2.48
N ALA A 233 9.31 -10.00 2.12
CA ALA A 233 8.41 -11.10 2.46
C ALA A 233 8.30 -11.32 3.98
N ALA A 234 9.43 -11.32 4.69
CA ALA A 234 9.46 -11.44 6.15
C ALA A 234 8.77 -10.27 6.84
N TYR A 235 8.87 -9.07 6.26
CA TYR A 235 8.11 -7.92 6.72
C TYR A 235 6.60 -8.17 6.61
N CYS A 236 6.14 -8.58 5.43
CA CYS A 236 4.72 -8.83 5.17
C CYS A 236 4.16 -10.00 6.00
N GLN A 237 4.98 -11.02 6.26
CA GLN A 237 4.54 -12.21 7.01
C GLN A 237 4.24 -11.91 8.49
N LYS A 238 4.80 -10.85 9.08
CA LYS A 238 4.52 -10.47 10.47
C LYS A 238 3.04 -10.19 10.73
N ALA A 239 2.34 -9.68 9.73
CA ALA A 239 0.93 -9.36 9.84
C ALA A 239 0.00 -10.46 9.33
N PHE A 240 0.55 -11.62 8.94
CA PHE A 240 -0.22 -12.69 8.30
C PHE A 240 -1.33 -13.21 9.21
N ASP A 241 -1.00 -13.60 10.44
CA ASP A 241 -1.99 -14.15 11.39
C ASP A 241 -3.05 -13.10 11.76
N THR A 242 -2.63 -11.84 11.94
CA THR A 242 -3.55 -10.73 12.19
C THR A 242 -4.50 -10.54 11.01
N ALA A 243 -4.01 -10.56 9.77
CA ALA A 243 -4.82 -10.44 8.58
C ALA A 243 -5.78 -11.64 8.43
N CYS A 244 -5.32 -12.85 8.72
CA CYS A 244 -6.16 -14.06 8.66
C CYS A 244 -7.32 -13.98 9.64
N ASN A 245 -7.03 -13.60 10.89
CA ASN A 245 -8.04 -13.45 11.93
C ASN A 245 -9.04 -12.34 11.57
N TRP A 246 -8.55 -11.21 11.07
CA TRP A 246 -9.40 -10.06 10.72
C TRP A 246 -10.30 -10.35 9.52
N LEU A 247 -9.80 -11.07 8.51
CA LEU A 247 -10.57 -11.46 7.31
C LEU A 247 -11.36 -12.76 7.48
N GLY A 248 -11.20 -13.49 8.59
CA GLY A 248 -11.86 -14.78 8.84
C GLY A 248 -11.47 -15.89 7.86
N THR A 249 -10.27 -15.82 7.27
CA THR A 249 -9.81 -16.76 6.24
C THR A 249 -8.29 -16.79 6.14
N ASN A 250 -7.70 -17.93 5.73
CA ASN A 250 -6.27 -18.04 5.45
C ASN A 250 -5.89 -17.58 4.02
N LYS A 251 -6.87 -17.18 3.22
CA LYS A 251 -6.71 -16.76 1.83
C LYS A 251 -6.40 -15.27 1.72
N VAL A 252 -5.27 -14.87 2.31
CA VAL A 252 -4.88 -13.46 2.45
C VAL A 252 -3.74 -13.04 1.52
N SER A 253 -3.24 -13.95 0.69
CA SER A 253 -2.14 -13.68 -0.23
C SER A 253 -2.40 -14.25 -1.61
N TYR A 254 -1.80 -13.63 -2.62
CA TYR A 254 -1.85 -14.08 -4.01
C TYR A 254 -0.49 -13.93 -4.68
N VAL A 255 -0.19 -14.84 -5.60
CA VAL A 255 0.97 -14.75 -6.50
C VAL A 255 0.54 -15.18 -7.90
N SER A 256 0.86 -14.36 -8.90
CA SER A 256 0.58 -14.66 -10.30
C SER A 256 1.38 -15.86 -10.81
N THR A 257 0.83 -16.58 -11.78
CA THR A 257 1.48 -17.74 -12.40
C THR A 257 2.85 -17.39 -12.97
N ASP A 258 2.98 -16.21 -13.60
CA ASP A 258 4.26 -15.76 -14.16
C ASP A 258 5.28 -15.49 -13.06
N LEU A 259 4.88 -14.86 -11.95
CA LEU A 259 5.78 -14.66 -10.82
C LEU A 259 6.16 -16.00 -10.15
N LEU A 260 5.24 -16.96 -10.07
CA LEU A 260 5.54 -18.32 -9.61
C LEU A 260 6.51 -19.05 -10.56
N ARG A 261 6.43 -18.81 -11.88
CA ARG A 261 7.36 -19.38 -12.87
C ARG A 261 8.78 -18.84 -12.65
N LEU A 262 8.92 -17.52 -12.49
CA LEU A 262 10.20 -16.86 -12.19
C LEU A 262 10.79 -17.32 -10.84
N ALA A 263 9.93 -17.57 -9.85
CA ALA A 263 10.35 -18.10 -8.55
C ALA A 263 10.86 -19.55 -8.62
N LYS A 264 10.26 -20.37 -9.49
CA LYS A 264 10.66 -21.77 -9.72
C LYS A 264 11.95 -21.92 -10.50
N ALA A 265 12.21 -21.04 -11.47
CA ALA A 265 13.39 -21.11 -12.34
C ALA A 265 14.73 -21.04 -11.57
N GLY A 266 14.72 -20.53 -10.34
CA GLY A 266 15.91 -20.46 -9.49
C GLY A 266 16.93 -19.42 -9.97
N PRO A 267 17.99 -19.17 -9.18
CA PRO A 267 19.10 -18.31 -9.57
C PRO A 267 20.02 -19.09 -10.51
N GLY A 268 19.80 -19.03 -11.82
CA GLY A 268 20.70 -19.70 -12.76
C GLY A 268 20.16 -19.97 -14.17
N PHE A 269 18.85 -19.78 -14.39
CA PHE A 269 18.31 -19.78 -15.75
C PHE A 269 18.26 -18.34 -16.27
N PRO A 270 19.12 -17.96 -17.23
CA PRO A 270 18.91 -16.72 -17.97
C PRO A 270 17.54 -16.82 -18.67
N ASP A 271 16.73 -15.76 -18.53
CA ASP A 271 15.44 -15.65 -19.19
C ASP A 271 15.65 -15.76 -20.73
N LEU A 272 14.86 -16.62 -21.38
CA LEU A 272 14.76 -16.76 -22.85
C LEU A 272 14.25 -15.48 -23.51
#